data_AF-A0A9D4AS24-F1
#
_entry.id   AF-A0A9D4AS24-F1
#
_cell.length_a   1.000
_cell.length_b   1.000
_cell.length_c   1.000
_cell.angle_alpha   90.00
_cell.angle_beta   90.00
_cell.angle_gamma   90.00
#
_symmetry.space_group_name_H-M   'P 1'
#
loop_
_entity.id
_entity.type
_entity.pdbx_description
1 polymer ?
#
loop_
_entity_poly.entity_id
_entity_poly.type
_entity_poly.pdbx_seq_one_letter_code
_entity_poly.pdbx_strand_id
1 'polypeptide(L)'
;MAPAWIGFHRFLLRLSNHPRWGRRRPQAPLLWLLLLGWPAWVQLATFKVGVMGPWACDPIFAQALPEVAAQLAVGRLNRDPTVNQGYWFDYVLLNEECQTSQALVAWVNAERYASGFVGPLNPGACGAAGPLGRAWNKPIFSWACQNGDAEVERWGTFARPLPRASSVLYAVLKFFRWAHVAVVTSRQDLWVEVGQGLASSLREFGLPVGVVTTMEPGADGARNALRKVQRADNVRVVVMCMHSVLLGGEDQRLLLEKAEDLRMTDGTFVFIPYDALTYSLPYRRTPYPVLGNSTKLRLAYDAVLTVTVDAPERGFREAFQDAQQARELPAHLDPAQVHPLFGTIYNSIYYLAKAVERTRQAGRWVMGSSVAEHARDFQLDGFCQPLAADEDGDPLVSYIILDTDGKGNRLWPTYSVSMGPEGLRYVGHTIHWPHSASPSTDSSCWFDPTSVCSGGVDPSFILLLFILVSSLIVAGTVLAYYVRRRILHAQLMKGPNKIILTMDDLTFIHTQSSNKKMDDSRTSLAGRSVSDMRSFKSLAAAPDNTNVAVAELRELHAADIATLLSPRPAAIDPSANGVSDSVSFRQVAAFGRGRG
;
A
#
# COMPACT_ATOMS: atom_id res chain seq x y z
N MET A 1 41.20 2.15 -97.88
CA MET A 1 42.01 1.45 -96.86
C MET A 1 41.05 0.74 -95.93
N ALA A 2 41.27 -0.56 -95.71
CA ALA A 2 40.47 -1.42 -94.84
C ALA A 2 41.35 -1.92 -93.66
N PRO A 3 40.91 -2.88 -92.84
CA PRO A 3 39.98 -2.70 -91.72
C PRO A 3 40.59 -3.22 -90.40
N ALA A 4 39.86 -3.20 -89.29
CA ALA A 4 40.02 -4.20 -88.20
C ALA A 4 38.89 -4.16 -87.15
N TRP A 5 38.00 -5.14 -87.20
CA TRP A 5 37.51 -5.79 -85.98
C TRP A 5 38.65 -6.65 -85.37
N ILE A 6 38.39 -7.29 -84.21
CA ILE A 6 39.27 -8.22 -83.45
C ILE A 6 40.18 -7.51 -82.43
N GLY A 7 40.07 -7.89 -81.14
CA GLY A 7 40.98 -7.35 -80.13
C GLY A 7 40.76 -7.69 -78.65
N PHE A 8 39.70 -8.42 -78.27
CA PHE A 8 39.39 -8.76 -76.86
C PHE A 8 40.43 -9.67 -76.16
N HIS A 9 41.57 -9.94 -76.82
CA HIS A 9 42.71 -10.71 -76.30
C HIS A 9 43.94 -9.87 -75.93
N ARG A 10 44.00 -8.56 -76.22
CA ARG A 10 45.22 -7.76 -75.97
C ARG A 10 45.39 -7.22 -74.55
N PHE A 11 44.40 -7.33 -73.67
CA PHE A 11 44.57 -6.95 -72.25
C PHE A 11 45.20 -8.07 -71.40
N LEU A 12 45.17 -9.33 -71.86
CA LEU A 12 45.73 -10.48 -71.13
C LEU A 12 47.24 -10.72 -71.37
N LEU A 13 47.94 -9.78 -72.03
CA LEU A 13 49.39 -9.82 -72.26
C LEU A 13 50.13 -8.60 -71.67
N ARG A 14 49.74 -8.20 -70.44
CA ARG A 14 50.64 -7.51 -69.49
C ARG A 14 51.13 -8.42 -68.34
N LEU A 15 50.97 -9.73 -68.49
CA LEU A 15 51.54 -10.78 -67.64
C LEU A 15 53.00 -11.08 -67.99
N SER A 16 53.87 -10.07 -68.01
CA SER A 16 55.31 -10.25 -68.28
C SER A 16 56.16 -9.04 -67.87
N ASN A 17 56.01 -8.58 -66.63
CA ASN A 17 57.05 -7.75 -66.01
C ASN A 17 57.23 -8.17 -64.55
N HIS A 18 58.28 -8.94 -64.29
CA HIS A 18 58.73 -9.26 -62.94
C HIS A 18 59.21 -7.97 -62.25
N PRO A 19 58.55 -7.49 -61.18
CA PRO A 19 59.19 -6.50 -60.32
C PRO A 19 60.31 -7.21 -59.56
N ARG A 20 61.56 -6.82 -59.86
CA ARG A 20 62.75 -7.30 -59.13
C ARG A 20 62.50 -7.14 -57.63
N TRP A 21 62.68 -8.20 -56.85
CA TRP A 21 62.60 -8.15 -55.38
C TRP A 21 63.77 -7.34 -54.80
N GLY A 22 63.66 -6.02 -54.89
CA GLY A 22 64.49 -5.09 -54.14
C GLY A 22 64.14 -5.18 -52.66
N ARG A 23 65.09 -5.69 -51.87
CA ARG A 23 65.13 -5.74 -50.38
C ARG A 23 63.96 -5.02 -49.69
N ARG A 24 62.93 -5.76 -49.28
CA ARG A 24 61.93 -5.27 -48.30
C ARG A 24 62.68 -4.82 -47.04
N ARG A 25 62.55 -3.55 -46.65
CA ARG A 25 62.98 -3.09 -45.33
C ARG A 25 62.19 -3.84 -44.24
N PRO A 26 62.82 -4.35 -43.16
CA PRO A 26 62.12 -5.04 -42.07
C PRO A 26 61.35 -4.08 -41.13
N GLN A 27 61.05 -2.86 -41.56
CA GLN A 27 60.40 -1.84 -40.72
C GLN A 27 58.88 -2.05 -40.59
N ALA A 28 58.23 -2.71 -41.56
CA ALA A 28 56.79 -3.00 -41.50
C ALA A 28 56.37 -3.95 -40.34
N PRO A 29 57.00 -5.13 -40.11
CA PRO A 29 56.63 -6.00 -38.99
C PRO A 29 56.97 -5.36 -37.63
N LEU A 30 58.04 -4.55 -37.55
CA LEU A 30 58.38 -3.79 -36.35
C LEU A 30 57.33 -2.73 -36.01
N LEU A 31 56.76 -2.04 -37.01
CA LEU A 31 55.66 -1.09 -36.77
C LEU A 31 54.38 -1.79 -36.27
N TRP A 32 54.06 -2.96 -36.82
CA TRP A 32 52.94 -3.79 -36.35
C TRP A 32 53.17 -4.35 -34.94
N LEU A 33 54.38 -4.79 -34.62
CA LEU A 33 54.74 -5.23 -33.27
C LEU A 33 54.78 -4.08 -32.26
N LEU A 34 55.09 -2.85 -32.68
CA LEU A 34 54.96 -1.65 -31.85
C LEU A 34 53.49 -1.28 -31.61
N LEU A 35 52.62 -1.40 -32.63
CA LEU A 35 51.17 -1.15 -32.49
C LEU A 35 50.45 -2.23 -31.66
N LEU A 36 50.93 -3.48 -31.69
CA LEU A 36 50.46 -4.57 -30.83
C LEU A 36 51.11 -4.59 -29.44
N GLY A 37 52.30 -3.99 -29.31
CA GLY A 37 53.12 -3.94 -28.10
C GLY A 37 52.96 -2.65 -27.29
N TRP A 38 52.28 -1.63 -27.83
CA TRP A 38 51.63 -0.64 -26.99
C TRP A 38 50.58 -1.39 -26.18
N PRO A 39 50.67 -1.44 -24.83
CA PRO A 39 49.55 -1.92 -24.06
C PRO A 39 48.37 -1.06 -24.48
N ALA A 40 47.29 -1.68 -24.95
CA ALA A 40 46.04 -0.96 -25.11
C ALA A 40 45.77 -0.36 -23.73
N TRP A 41 45.90 0.96 -23.61
CA TRP A 41 45.44 1.67 -22.43
C TRP A 41 43.93 1.52 -22.46
N VAL A 42 43.44 0.41 -21.88
CA VAL A 42 42.03 0.16 -21.65
C VAL A 42 41.62 1.25 -20.68
N GLN A 43 41.21 2.39 -21.22
CA GLN A 43 40.62 3.46 -20.46
C GLN A 43 39.35 2.87 -19.87
N LEU A 44 39.43 2.51 -18.58
CA LEU A 44 38.28 2.09 -17.80
C LEU A 44 37.20 3.15 -18.00
N ALA A 45 36.08 2.76 -18.59
CA ALA A 45 34.99 3.68 -18.85
C ALA A 45 34.48 4.19 -17.49
N THR A 46 34.25 5.50 -17.36
CA THR A 46 33.78 6.04 -16.09
C THR A 46 32.28 5.77 -15.91
N PHE A 47 31.92 5.04 -14.86
CA PHE A 47 30.52 4.91 -14.44
C PHE A 47 30.24 5.93 -13.34
N LYS A 48 29.52 7.01 -13.68
CA LYS A 48 29.20 8.09 -12.74
C LYS A 48 27.87 7.82 -12.04
N VAL A 49 27.89 7.72 -10.72
CA VAL A 49 26.70 7.55 -9.88
C VAL A 49 26.16 8.91 -9.45
N GLY A 50 24.93 9.23 -9.84
CA GLY A 50 24.20 10.40 -9.37
C GLY A 50 23.53 10.09 -8.03
N VAL A 51 24.01 10.69 -6.95
CA VAL A 51 23.48 10.50 -5.59
C VAL A 51 22.50 11.63 -5.30
N MET A 52 21.21 11.34 -5.50
CA MET A 52 20.14 12.33 -5.48
C MET A 52 19.30 12.26 -4.20
N GLY A 53 19.10 13.40 -3.55
CA GLY A 53 18.28 13.55 -2.35
C GLY A 53 18.32 14.98 -1.79
N PRO A 54 17.56 15.29 -0.72
CA PRO A 54 17.29 16.65 -0.27
C PRO A 54 18.42 17.30 0.55
N TRP A 55 19.66 17.10 0.11
CA TRP A 55 20.89 17.42 0.84
C TRP A 55 21.06 18.91 1.18
N ALA A 56 20.44 19.81 0.41
CA ALA A 56 20.53 21.26 0.59
C ALA A 56 19.37 21.87 1.41
N CYS A 57 18.20 21.25 1.38
CA CYS A 57 16.97 21.79 1.97
C CYS A 57 16.54 21.05 3.25
N ASP A 58 17.03 19.83 3.48
CA ASP A 58 16.77 19.05 4.69
C ASP A 58 18.02 18.98 5.58
N PRO A 59 18.07 19.72 6.70
CA PRO A 59 19.26 19.78 7.55
C PRO A 59 19.49 18.51 8.38
N ILE A 60 18.54 17.58 8.46
CA ILE A 60 18.71 16.30 9.18
C ILE A 60 19.28 15.26 8.22
N PHE A 61 18.77 15.16 6.99
CA PHE A 61 19.39 14.31 5.97
C PHE A 61 20.76 14.85 5.50
N ALA A 62 21.02 16.16 5.57
CA ALA A 62 22.37 16.71 5.36
C ALA A 62 23.41 16.14 6.36
N GLN A 63 23.01 15.80 7.60
CA GLN A 63 23.89 15.18 8.60
C GLN A 63 24.30 13.74 8.23
N ALA A 64 23.71 13.14 7.19
CA ALA A 64 24.18 11.88 6.62
C ALA A 64 25.46 12.04 5.77
N LEU A 65 25.97 13.26 5.61
CA LEU A 65 27.20 13.60 4.87
C LEU A 65 27.29 12.87 3.51
N PRO A 66 26.31 13.09 2.61
CA PRO A 66 26.18 12.30 1.37
C PRO A 66 27.43 12.31 0.49
N GLU A 67 28.18 13.42 0.47
CA GLU A 67 29.46 13.52 -0.26
C GLU A 67 30.51 12.57 0.32
N VAL A 68 30.64 12.54 1.64
CA VAL A 68 31.61 11.70 2.36
C VAL A 68 31.22 10.22 2.25
N ALA A 69 29.92 9.91 2.31
CA ALA A 69 29.41 8.55 2.08
C ALA A 69 29.72 8.06 0.65
N ALA A 70 29.48 8.90 -0.36
CA ALA A 70 29.75 8.59 -1.76
C ALA A 70 31.25 8.48 -2.05
N GLN A 71 32.07 9.39 -1.49
CA GLN A 71 33.53 9.36 -1.60
C GLN A 71 34.11 8.09 -1.00
N LEU A 72 33.63 7.67 0.18
CA LEU A 72 34.07 6.44 0.82
C LEU A 72 33.66 5.21 -0.01
N ALA A 73 32.41 5.18 -0.50
CA ALA A 73 31.90 4.08 -1.31
C ALA A 73 32.71 3.91 -2.59
N VAL A 74 32.81 4.96 -3.42
CA VAL A 74 33.57 4.94 -4.67
C VAL A 74 35.07 4.71 -4.43
N GLY A 75 35.62 5.30 -3.37
CA GLY A 75 37.04 5.13 -2.99
C GLY A 75 37.40 3.68 -2.62
N ARG A 76 36.48 2.92 -2.01
CA ARG A 76 36.66 1.49 -1.74
C ARG A 76 36.33 0.62 -2.96
N LEU A 77 35.25 0.90 -3.68
CA LEU A 77 34.89 0.22 -4.94
C LEU A 77 36.06 0.20 -5.94
N ASN A 78 36.70 1.36 -6.15
CA ASN A 78 37.83 1.46 -7.08
C ASN A 78 39.12 0.75 -6.61
N ARG A 79 39.17 0.29 -5.35
CA ARG A 79 40.27 -0.55 -4.82
C ARG A 79 39.90 -2.04 -4.80
N ASP A 80 38.62 -2.38 -4.97
CA ASP A 80 38.14 -3.76 -4.97
C ASP A 80 38.29 -4.41 -6.36
N PRO A 81 39.19 -5.39 -6.53
CA PRO A 81 39.41 -6.06 -7.82
C PRO A 81 38.24 -6.97 -8.22
N THR A 82 37.25 -7.20 -7.36
CA THR A 82 36.03 -7.96 -7.68
C THR A 82 34.92 -7.10 -8.29
N VAL A 83 35.06 -5.77 -8.27
CA VAL A 83 34.07 -4.82 -8.81
C VAL A 83 34.68 -3.84 -9.83
N ASN A 84 35.92 -3.37 -9.63
CA ASN A 84 36.59 -2.42 -10.53
C ASN A 84 37.30 -3.12 -11.72
N GLN A 85 36.62 -4.04 -12.41
CA GLN A 85 37.23 -4.78 -13.55
C GLN A 85 36.97 -4.15 -14.92
N GLY A 86 35.88 -3.40 -15.08
CA GLY A 86 35.51 -2.79 -16.38
C GLY A 86 35.21 -1.29 -16.33
N TYR A 87 34.85 -0.75 -15.16
CA TYR A 87 34.44 0.64 -15.01
C TYR A 87 35.13 1.29 -13.82
N TRP A 88 35.71 2.46 -14.04
CA TRP A 88 36.13 3.33 -12.94
C TRP A 88 34.87 4.01 -12.39
N PHE A 89 34.56 3.80 -11.12
CA PHE A 89 33.42 4.45 -10.50
C PHE A 89 33.77 5.90 -10.14
N ASP A 90 32.81 6.79 -10.36
CA ASP A 90 32.85 8.20 -9.95
C ASP A 90 31.46 8.58 -9.44
N TYR A 91 31.32 9.72 -8.77
CA TYR A 91 30.02 10.18 -8.27
C TYR A 91 29.74 11.65 -8.62
N VAL A 92 28.50 12.05 -8.41
CA VAL A 92 28.06 13.45 -8.39
C VAL A 92 26.90 13.56 -7.41
N LEU A 93 26.93 14.55 -6.53
CA LEU A 93 25.76 14.88 -5.71
C LEU A 93 24.75 15.66 -6.54
N LEU A 94 23.49 15.28 -6.40
CA LEU A 94 22.37 15.93 -7.06
C LEU A 94 21.38 16.36 -5.98
N ASN A 95 21.11 17.65 -5.88
CA ASN A 95 20.16 18.16 -4.89
C ASN A 95 18.74 17.94 -5.40
N GLU A 96 17.94 17.27 -4.59
CA GLU A 96 16.51 17.17 -4.73
C GLU A 96 15.85 18.29 -3.92
N GLU A 97 14.92 19.02 -4.50
CA GLU A 97 14.21 20.06 -3.75
C GLU A 97 13.16 19.45 -2.83
N CYS A 98 12.97 20.04 -1.65
CA CYS A 98 12.06 19.50 -0.63
C CYS A 98 10.57 19.64 -1.00
N GLN A 99 10.26 20.28 -2.12
CA GLN A 99 8.93 20.35 -2.75
C GLN A 99 8.90 19.43 -3.98
N THR A 100 7.91 18.54 -4.06
CA THR A 100 7.80 17.47 -5.08
C THR A 100 7.82 18.02 -6.51
N SER A 101 7.13 19.13 -6.77
CA SER A 101 7.12 19.76 -8.10
C SER A 101 8.52 20.24 -8.55
N GLN A 102 9.35 20.70 -7.61
CA GLN A 102 10.72 21.11 -7.89
C GLN A 102 11.69 19.92 -7.92
N ALA A 103 11.48 18.90 -7.08
CA ALA A 103 12.18 17.62 -7.14
C ALA A 103 12.07 16.97 -8.52
N LEU A 104 10.86 16.99 -9.11
CA LEU A 104 10.61 16.52 -10.47
C LEU A 104 11.38 17.31 -11.54
N VAL A 105 11.48 18.64 -11.40
CA VAL A 105 12.28 19.47 -12.32
C VAL A 105 13.77 19.18 -12.18
N ALA A 106 14.27 19.05 -10.95
CA ALA A 106 15.65 18.64 -10.69
C ALA A 106 15.94 17.25 -11.29
N TRP A 107 15.02 16.30 -11.13
CA TRP A 107 15.12 14.95 -11.67
C TRP A 107 15.20 14.94 -13.20
N VAL A 108 14.30 15.65 -13.91
CA VAL A 108 14.35 15.73 -15.38
C VAL A 108 15.68 16.31 -15.88
N ASN A 109 16.22 17.31 -15.18
CA ASN A 109 17.51 17.90 -15.52
C ASN A 109 18.71 17.01 -15.14
N ALA A 110 18.54 16.05 -14.23
CA ALA A 110 19.59 15.16 -13.76
C ALA A 110 20.14 14.21 -14.83
N GLU A 111 19.37 13.95 -15.91
CA GLU A 111 19.71 13.00 -16.99
C GLU A 111 21.19 13.05 -17.39
N ARG A 112 21.73 14.24 -17.65
CA ARG A 112 23.05 14.40 -18.27
C ARG A 112 24.24 14.30 -17.29
N TYR A 113 23.98 14.27 -15.99
CA TYR A 113 25.02 14.34 -14.97
C TYR A 113 25.56 12.98 -14.53
N ALA A 114 24.82 11.90 -14.74
CA ALA A 114 25.19 10.56 -14.27
C ALA A 114 24.92 9.43 -15.28
N SER A 115 25.60 8.30 -15.12
CA SER A 115 25.37 7.05 -15.85
C SER A 115 24.22 6.23 -15.24
N GLY A 116 24.03 6.34 -13.92
CA GLY A 116 22.96 5.72 -13.15
C GLY A 116 22.73 6.47 -11.83
N PHE A 117 21.59 6.23 -11.18
CA PHE A 117 21.15 7.03 -10.04
C PHE A 117 20.95 6.19 -8.78
N VAL A 118 21.34 6.77 -7.64
CA VAL A 118 20.93 6.38 -6.30
C VAL A 118 20.00 7.48 -5.79
N GLY A 119 18.76 7.13 -5.45
CA GLY A 119 17.65 8.08 -5.33
C GLY A 119 16.72 8.03 -6.57
N PRO A 120 15.68 8.89 -6.67
CA PRO A 120 15.35 10.00 -5.76
C PRO A 120 14.89 9.54 -4.37
N LEU A 121 14.90 10.46 -3.41
CA LEU A 121 14.42 10.23 -2.04
C LEU A 121 12.98 10.70 -1.83
N ASN A 122 12.41 11.58 -2.67
CA ASN A 122 11.00 11.93 -2.59
C ASN A 122 10.12 10.86 -3.28
N PRO A 123 9.19 10.19 -2.57
CA PRO A 123 8.28 9.22 -3.18
C PRO A 123 7.41 9.81 -4.29
N GLY A 124 7.05 11.10 -4.20
CA GLY A 124 6.31 11.81 -5.24
C GLY A 124 7.08 11.95 -6.56
N ALA A 125 8.43 11.88 -6.52
CA ALA A 125 9.25 11.86 -7.72
C ALA A 125 9.32 10.45 -8.37
N CYS A 126 9.10 9.38 -7.61
CA CYS A 126 9.31 8.00 -8.07
C CYS A 126 8.42 7.59 -9.26
N GLY A 127 7.17 8.05 -9.30
CA GLY A 127 6.24 7.79 -10.41
C GLY A 127 6.70 8.39 -11.74
N ALA A 128 7.51 9.45 -11.73
CA ALA A 128 8.18 9.97 -12.92
C ALA A 128 9.57 9.34 -13.13
N ALA A 129 10.29 9.05 -12.03
CA ALA A 129 11.64 8.51 -12.07
C ALA A 129 11.71 7.18 -12.82
N GLY A 130 10.83 6.23 -12.50
CA GLY A 130 10.79 4.92 -13.16
C GLY A 130 10.65 4.98 -14.69
N PRO A 131 9.59 5.62 -15.23
CA PRO A 131 9.42 5.79 -16.68
C PRO A 131 10.53 6.59 -17.35
N LEU A 132 11.09 7.62 -16.68
CA LEU A 132 12.23 8.39 -17.22
C LEU A 132 13.52 7.58 -17.24
N GLY A 133 13.79 6.77 -16.21
CA GLY A 133 14.90 5.80 -16.21
C GLY A 133 14.83 4.83 -17.38
N ARG A 134 13.62 4.37 -17.70
CA ARG A 134 13.38 3.54 -18.90
C ARG A 134 13.63 4.31 -20.20
N ALA A 135 13.17 5.56 -20.29
CA ALA A 135 13.36 6.40 -21.47
C ALA A 135 14.83 6.77 -21.73
N TRP A 136 15.57 7.10 -20.67
CA TRP A 136 17.02 7.37 -20.72
C TRP A 136 17.86 6.09 -20.79
N ASN A 137 17.25 4.94 -20.53
CA ASN A 137 17.89 3.64 -20.33
C ASN A 137 19.02 3.70 -19.29
N LYS A 138 18.71 4.28 -18.11
CA LYS A 138 19.64 4.43 -16.98
C LYS A 138 19.11 3.72 -15.73
N PRO A 139 19.98 3.04 -14.96
CA PRO A 139 19.57 2.33 -13.77
C PRO A 139 19.21 3.31 -12.65
N ILE A 140 18.15 3.02 -11.91
CA ILE A 140 17.68 3.81 -10.77
C ILE A 140 17.55 2.89 -9.55
N PHE A 141 18.24 3.25 -8.48
CA PHE A 141 18.28 2.49 -7.23
C PHE A 141 17.79 3.38 -6.08
N SER A 142 16.55 3.21 -5.66
CA SER A 142 15.97 3.98 -4.55
C SER A 142 15.31 3.08 -3.52
N TRP A 143 15.62 3.35 -2.25
CA TRP A 143 14.95 2.76 -1.09
C TRP A 143 13.69 3.52 -0.66
N ALA A 144 13.47 4.72 -1.19
CA ALA A 144 12.34 5.58 -0.79
C ALA A 144 11.05 5.27 -1.57
N CYS A 145 11.16 4.79 -2.81
CA CYS A 145 10.02 4.53 -3.69
C CYS A 145 9.15 3.35 -3.20
N GLN A 146 7.89 3.64 -2.85
CA GLN A 146 6.92 2.64 -2.34
C GLN A 146 6.09 1.94 -3.44
N ASN A 147 6.31 2.27 -4.72
CA ASN A 147 5.62 1.72 -5.88
C ASN A 147 5.59 0.18 -5.88
N GLY A 148 4.48 -0.41 -6.32
CA GLY A 148 4.29 -1.87 -6.38
C GLY A 148 5.26 -2.56 -7.35
N ASP A 149 5.52 -3.85 -7.10
CA ASP A 149 6.56 -4.60 -7.82
C ASP A 149 6.21 -4.77 -9.32
N ALA A 150 4.95 -5.04 -9.64
CA ALA A 150 4.43 -5.07 -11.01
C ALA A 150 4.46 -3.70 -11.75
N GLU A 151 4.70 -2.59 -11.04
CA GLU A 151 4.98 -1.29 -11.66
C GLU A 151 6.49 -1.12 -11.92
N VAL A 152 7.33 -1.48 -10.95
CA VAL A 152 8.79 -1.49 -11.05
C VAL A 152 9.29 -2.40 -12.17
N GLU A 153 8.76 -3.63 -12.27
CA GLU A 153 9.03 -4.57 -13.37
C GLU A 153 8.73 -3.96 -14.74
N ARG A 154 7.64 -3.18 -14.85
CA ARG A 154 7.22 -2.54 -16.11
C ARG A 154 8.18 -1.44 -16.53
N TRP A 155 8.78 -0.73 -15.58
CA TRP A 155 9.87 0.21 -15.86
C TRP A 155 11.11 -0.55 -16.32
N GLY A 156 11.46 -1.63 -15.61
CA GLY A 156 12.52 -2.57 -15.99
C GLY A 156 13.93 -1.98 -15.98
N THR A 157 14.12 -0.78 -15.42
CA THR A 157 15.43 -0.12 -15.20
C THR A 157 15.61 0.33 -13.75
N PHE A 158 14.82 -0.24 -12.83
CA PHE A 158 14.71 0.17 -11.44
C PHE A 158 14.91 -1.04 -10.52
N ALA A 159 15.61 -0.85 -9.41
CA ALA A 159 15.81 -1.86 -8.37
C ALA A 159 15.85 -1.20 -6.98
N ARG A 160 15.70 -1.98 -5.91
CA ARG A 160 15.63 -1.45 -4.53
C ARG A 160 16.78 -1.99 -3.66
N PRO A 161 17.64 -1.12 -3.12
CA PRO A 161 18.67 -1.52 -2.14
C PRO A 161 18.12 -1.99 -0.78
N LEU A 162 16.86 -1.66 -0.46
CA LEU A 162 16.14 -2.06 0.76
C LEU A 162 14.72 -2.51 0.40
N PRO A 163 14.08 -3.41 1.17
CA PRO A 163 12.68 -3.77 0.99
C PRO A 163 11.75 -2.54 1.06
N ARG A 164 10.57 -2.63 0.44
CA ARG A 164 9.54 -1.58 0.60
C ARG A 164 9.20 -1.42 2.09
N ALA A 165 9.27 -0.20 2.60
CA ALA A 165 9.00 0.10 4.01
C ALA A 165 7.56 -0.31 4.42
N SER A 166 6.61 -0.21 3.49
CA SER A 166 5.25 -0.75 3.66
C SER A 166 5.21 -2.27 3.86
N SER A 167 6.04 -3.04 3.14
CA SER A 167 6.14 -4.51 3.30
C SER A 167 6.73 -4.89 4.67
N VAL A 168 7.77 -4.19 5.12
CA VAL A 168 8.37 -4.40 6.45
C VAL A 168 7.35 -4.11 7.54
N LEU A 169 6.64 -2.97 7.44
CA LEU A 169 5.54 -2.64 8.35
C LEU A 169 4.43 -3.68 8.30
N TYR A 170 4.01 -4.13 7.12
CA TYR A 170 2.98 -5.16 6.98
C TYR A 170 3.35 -6.47 7.69
N ALA A 171 4.62 -6.91 7.60
CA ALA A 171 5.10 -8.09 8.32
C ALA A 171 4.96 -7.94 9.85
N VAL A 172 5.34 -6.78 10.40
CA VAL A 172 5.21 -6.45 11.84
C VAL A 172 3.73 -6.37 12.25
N LEU A 173 2.92 -5.62 11.49
CA LEU A 173 1.48 -5.45 11.72
C LEU A 173 0.73 -6.79 11.67
N LYS A 174 1.09 -7.68 10.74
CA LYS A 174 0.53 -9.04 10.62
C LYS A 174 0.87 -9.92 11.81
N PHE A 175 2.11 -9.88 12.30
CA PHE A 175 2.54 -10.67 13.45
C PHE A 175 1.79 -10.28 14.73
N PHE A 176 1.70 -8.98 15.02
CA PHE A 176 0.96 -8.48 16.19
C PHE A 176 -0.56 -8.36 15.97
N ARG A 177 -1.04 -8.63 14.74
CA ARG A 177 -2.43 -8.49 14.31
C ARG A 177 -3.01 -7.10 14.58
N TRP A 178 -2.32 -6.05 14.14
CA TRP A 178 -2.82 -4.68 14.14
C TRP A 178 -3.15 -4.25 12.71
N ALA A 179 -4.44 -4.26 12.34
CA ALA A 179 -4.88 -3.93 10.99
C ALA A 179 -5.15 -2.42 10.82
N HIS A 180 -5.68 -1.78 11.87
CA HIS A 180 -6.09 -0.39 11.82
C HIS A 180 -4.93 0.58 12.12
N VAL A 181 -4.50 1.31 11.09
CA VAL A 181 -3.34 2.21 11.13
C VAL A 181 -3.77 3.65 10.90
N ALA A 182 -3.15 4.58 11.64
CA ALA A 182 -3.14 6.00 11.34
C ALA A 182 -1.73 6.42 10.88
N VAL A 183 -1.67 7.38 9.96
CA VAL A 183 -0.42 7.98 9.47
C VAL A 183 -0.42 9.47 9.82
N VAL A 184 0.62 9.92 10.52
CA VAL A 184 0.85 11.33 10.86
C VAL A 184 2.14 11.79 10.19
N THR A 185 2.06 12.84 9.37
CA THR A 185 3.21 13.40 8.64
C THR A 185 3.65 14.73 9.24
N SER A 186 4.94 15.07 9.12
CA SER A 186 5.35 16.48 9.23
C SER A 186 4.90 17.28 8.01
N ARG A 187 5.05 18.61 8.09
CA ARG A 187 4.55 19.58 7.08
C ARG A 187 5.40 19.72 5.81
N GLN A 188 6.58 19.11 5.78
CA GLN A 188 7.50 19.17 4.63
C GLN A 188 6.96 18.23 3.55
N ASP A 189 6.90 18.70 2.30
CA ASP A 189 6.21 18.02 1.18
C ASP A 189 6.69 16.57 1.01
N LEU A 190 8.01 16.35 1.08
CA LEU A 190 8.66 15.04 1.17
C LEU A 190 7.98 14.06 2.15
N TRP A 191 7.71 14.50 3.38
CA TRP A 191 7.10 13.67 4.42
C TRP A 191 5.60 13.47 4.22
N VAL A 192 4.93 14.43 3.56
CA VAL A 192 3.53 14.29 3.12
C VAL A 192 3.42 13.20 2.05
N GLU A 193 4.31 13.21 1.04
CA GLU A 193 4.39 12.18 0.00
C GLU A 193 4.71 10.80 0.59
N VAL A 194 5.67 10.71 1.52
CA VAL A 194 5.95 9.47 2.28
C VAL A 194 4.69 8.94 2.95
N GLY A 195 3.93 9.80 3.64
CA GLY A 195 2.70 9.38 4.31
C GLY A 195 1.58 8.93 3.36
N GLN A 196 1.42 9.62 2.22
CA GLN A 196 0.44 9.24 1.19
C GLN A 196 0.82 7.94 0.48
N GLY A 197 2.10 7.77 0.13
CA GLY A 197 2.63 6.55 -0.48
C GLY A 197 2.52 5.34 0.44
N LEU A 198 2.92 5.49 1.71
CA LEU A 198 2.75 4.46 2.74
C LEU A 198 1.28 4.09 2.91
N ALA A 199 0.40 5.08 3.08
CA ALA A 199 -1.03 4.83 3.30
C ALA A 199 -1.68 4.14 2.09
N SER A 200 -1.20 4.41 0.88
CA SER A 200 -1.67 3.74 -0.34
C SER A 200 -1.18 2.30 -0.42
N SER A 201 0.10 2.04 -0.13
CA SER A 201 0.67 0.69 -0.16
C SER A 201 0.16 -0.21 0.98
N LEU A 202 -0.13 0.32 2.18
CA LEU A 202 -0.80 -0.46 3.24
C LEU A 202 -2.24 -0.84 2.86
N ARG A 203 -2.95 0.02 2.12
CA ARG A 203 -4.29 -0.31 1.57
C ARG A 203 -4.21 -1.33 0.44
N GLU A 204 -3.14 -1.33 -0.36
CA GLU A 204 -2.85 -2.38 -1.35
C GLU A 204 -2.70 -3.77 -0.68
N PHE A 205 -2.08 -3.82 0.50
CA PHE A 205 -2.05 -5.02 1.36
C PHE A 205 -3.38 -5.32 2.10
N GLY A 206 -4.46 -4.59 1.83
CA GLY A 206 -5.78 -4.79 2.43
C GLY A 206 -5.99 -4.14 3.80
N LEU A 207 -5.03 -3.37 4.32
CA LEU A 207 -5.14 -2.78 5.67
C LEU A 207 -5.92 -1.45 5.69
N PRO A 208 -6.85 -1.26 6.66
CA PRO A 208 -7.60 -0.03 6.83
C PRO A 208 -6.72 1.09 7.42
N VAL A 209 -6.19 1.96 6.55
CA VAL A 209 -5.53 3.21 6.96
C VAL A 209 -6.57 4.31 7.17
N GLY A 210 -7.13 4.37 8.39
CA GLY A 210 -8.31 5.18 8.74
C GLY A 210 -8.06 6.69 8.86
N VAL A 211 -6.83 7.10 9.15
CA VAL A 211 -6.42 8.52 9.18
C VAL A 211 -5.10 8.70 8.46
N VAL A 212 -5.04 9.71 7.59
CA VAL A 212 -3.79 10.31 7.12
C VAL A 212 -3.90 11.80 7.41
N THR A 213 -3.02 12.34 8.26
CA THR A 213 -3.03 13.78 8.58
C THR A 213 -1.63 14.35 8.64
N THR A 214 -1.48 15.55 8.09
CA THR A 214 -0.29 16.37 8.28
C THR A 214 -0.40 17.16 9.58
N MET A 215 0.73 17.31 10.27
CA MET A 215 0.85 18.10 11.50
C MET A 215 1.09 19.58 11.15
N GLU A 216 0.26 20.46 11.68
CA GLU A 216 0.49 21.92 11.61
C GLU A 216 1.61 22.33 12.59
N PRO A 217 2.28 23.48 12.39
CA PRO A 217 3.33 23.94 13.30
C PRO A 217 2.84 24.15 14.75
N GLY A 218 3.71 23.84 15.71
CA GLY A 218 3.47 24.16 17.12
C GLY A 218 2.55 23.17 17.86
N ALA A 219 2.45 23.36 19.18
CA ALA A 219 1.84 22.38 20.07
C ALA A 219 0.35 22.10 19.79
N ASP A 220 -0.37 23.08 19.25
CA ASP A 220 -1.78 22.92 18.87
C ASP A 220 -1.94 22.13 17.57
N GLY A 221 -1.01 22.24 16.62
CA GLY A 221 -1.00 21.41 15.41
C GLY A 221 -0.77 19.93 15.72
N ALA A 222 0.19 19.62 16.59
CA ALA A 222 0.40 18.28 17.15
C ALA A 222 -0.85 17.76 17.89
N ARG A 223 -1.44 18.58 18.77
CA ARG A 223 -2.70 18.26 19.47
C ARG A 223 -3.84 17.98 18.48
N ASN A 224 -3.99 18.78 17.43
CA ASN A 224 -5.04 18.66 16.43
C ASN A 224 -4.89 17.37 15.60
N ALA A 225 -3.67 17.03 15.18
CA ALA A 225 -3.37 15.78 14.49
C ALA A 225 -3.73 14.56 15.36
N LEU A 226 -3.25 14.52 16.61
CA LEU A 226 -3.56 13.46 17.57
C LEU A 226 -5.06 13.36 17.90
N ARG A 227 -5.77 14.50 17.99
CA ARG A 227 -7.22 14.54 18.16
C ARG A 227 -7.98 14.01 16.94
N LYS A 228 -7.42 14.01 15.73
CA LYS A 228 -8.02 13.27 14.59
C LYS A 228 -7.84 11.77 14.77
N VAL A 229 -6.65 11.32 15.18
CA VAL A 229 -6.35 9.91 15.48
C VAL A 229 -7.26 9.35 16.60
N GLN A 230 -7.42 10.06 17.72
CA GLN A 230 -8.29 9.64 18.83
C GLN A 230 -9.78 9.51 18.46
N ARG A 231 -10.24 10.16 17.39
CA ARG A 231 -11.63 10.09 16.92
C ARG A 231 -11.85 9.04 15.85
N ALA A 232 -10.80 8.39 15.37
CA ALA A 232 -10.88 7.38 14.33
C ALA A 232 -11.10 6.00 14.94
N ASP A 233 -12.04 5.26 14.37
CA ASP A 233 -12.42 3.95 14.89
C ASP A 233 -11.28 2.94 14.80
N ASN A 234 -11.10 2.19 15.88
CA ASN A 234 -10.23 1.02 16.00
C ASN A 234 -8.72 1.20 15.72
N VAL A 235 -8.20 2.41 15.49
CA VAL A 235 -6.75 2.64 15.32
C VAL A 235 -5.96 2.02 16.49
N ARG A 236 -4.92 1.24 16.16
CA ARG A 236 -3.96 0.64 17.12
C ARG A 236 -2.57 1.22 16.96
N VAL A 237 -2.17 1.50 15.72
CA VAL A 237 -0.82 1.93 15.36
C VAL A 237 -0.84 3.31 14.72
N VAL A 238 0.07 4.17 15.16
CA VAL A 238 0.31 5.50 14.61
C VAL A 238 1.70 5.53 13.98
N VAL A 239 1.77 5.46 12.65
CA VAL A 239 3.04 5.59 11.93
C VAL A 239 3.37 7.07 11.76
N MET A 240 4.57 7.45 12.20
CA MET A 240 5.08 8.81 12.21
C MET A 240 6.02 9.01 11.01
N CYS A 241 5.52 9.64 9.96
CA CYS A 241 6.27 9.98 8.75
C CYS A 241 6.93 11.35 8.93
N MET A 242 8.06 11.34 9.61
CA MET A 242 8.88 12.51 9.99
C MET A 242 10.21 12.02 10.55
N HIS A 243 11.22 12.90 10.60
CA HIS A 243 12.51 12.63 11.24
C HIS A 243 12.36 12.19 12.70
N SER A 244 13.21 11.25 13.12
CA SER A 244 13.21 10.66 14.45
C SER A 244 13.73 11.63 15.49
N VAL A 245 13.05 11.72 16.64
CA VAL A 245 13.53 12.51 17.79
C VAL A 245 14.91 12.05 18.29
N LEU A 246 15.26 10.78 18.06
CA LEU A 246 16.58 10.22 18.39
C LEU A 246 17.72 10.80 17.54
N LEU A 247 17.39 11.41 16.40
CA LEU A 247 18.29 12.01 15.42
C LEU A 247 17.99 13.51 15.18
N GLY A 248 17.36 14.19 16.14
CA GLY A 248 17.05 15.62 16.08
C GLY A 248 15.69 15.99 15.48
N GLY A 249 14.80 15.02 15.28
CA GLY A 249 13.44 15.22 14.78
C GLY A 249 12.51 15.93 15.74
N GLU A 250 12.47 17.26 15.64
CA GLU A 250 11.66 18.13 16.50
C GLU A 250 10.15 17.94 16.34
N ASP A 251 9.66 17.67 15.13
CA ASP A 251 8.23 17.42 14.90
C ASP A 251 7.77 16.12 15.60
N GLN A 252 8.61 15.07 15.61
CA GLN A 252 8.33 13.83 16.33
C GLN A 252 8.39 14.03 17.85
N ARG A 253 9.36 14.81 18.34
CA ARG A 253 9.46 15.21 19.75
C ARG A 253 8.17 15.87 20.22
N LEU A 254 7.68 16.84 19.45
CA LEU A 254 6.48 17.59 19.75
C LEU A 254 5.22 16.72 19.69
N LEU A 255 5.11 15.83 18.70
CA LEU A 255 4.00 14.89 18.58
C LEU A 255 3.95 13.94 19.79
N LEU A 256 5.07 13.29 20.14
CA LEU A 256 5.14 12.36 21.27
C LEU A 256 4.88 13.08 22.61
N GLU A 257 5.48 14.25 22.85
CA GLU A 257 5.20 15.02 24.07
C GLU A 257 3.74 15.51 24.15
N LYS A 258 3.01 15.65 23.03
CA LYS A 258 1.56 15.90 23.06
C LYS A 258 0.72 14.63 23.17
N ALA A 259 1.21 13.48 22.70
CA ALA A 259 0.57 12.18 22.91
C ALA A 259 0.51 11.84 24.41
N GLU A 260 1.59 12.12 25.15
CA GLU A 260 1.65 12.03 26.61
C GLU A 260 0.61 12.94 27.29
N ASP A 261 0.55 14.23 26.91
CA ASP A 261 -0.45 15.17 27.45
C ASP A 261 -1.91 14.74 27.17
N LEU A 262 -2.13 13.94 26.12
CA LEU A 262 -3.42 13.42 25.71
C LEU A 262 -3.70 11.99 26.19
N ARG A 263 -2.78 11.38 26.96
CA ARG A 263 -2.82 9.98 27.41
C ARG A 263 -3.03 9.00 26.25
N MET A 264 -2.21 9.13 25.21
CA MET A 264 -2.18 8.18 24.09
C MET A 264 -1.01 7.19 24.18
N THR A 265 -0.12 7.41 25.15
CA THR A 265 1.13 6.68 25.44
C THR A 265 0.94 5.63 26.54
N ASP A 266 -0.32 5.34 26.92
CA ASP A 266 -0.68 4.54 28.08
C ASP A 266 -0.81 3.03 27.80
N GLY A 267 -0.52 2.60 26.57
CA GLY A 267 -0.72 1.23 26.07
C GLY A 267 -1.85 1.12 25.04
N THR A 268 -2.68 2.16 24.89
CA THR A 268 -3.79 2.19 23.91
C THR A 268 -3.30 2.24 22.45
N PHE A 269 -2.21 2.97 22.19
CA PHE A 269 -1.62 3.13 20.86
C PHE A 269 -0.14 2.73 20.87
N VAL A 270 0.33 2.18 19.75
CA VAL A 270 1.76 2.01 19.44
C VAL A 270 2.16 3.03 18.40
N PHE A 271 3.24 3.76 18.66
CA PHE A 271 3.84 4.70 17.72
C PHE A 271 5.02 4.03 17.00
N ILE A 272 5.12 4.19 15.68
CA ILE A 272 6.23 3.64 14.88
C ILE A 272 6.88 4.76 14.07
N PRO A 273 8.18 5.06 14.26
CA PRO A 273 8.91 6.02 13.43
C PRO A 273 9.16 5.40 12.05
N TYR A 274 8.68 6.04 10.98
CA TYR A 274 8.86 5.52 9.63
C TYR A 274 10.32 5.64 9.16
N ASP A 275 10.98 6.75 9.50
CA ASP A 275 12.34 7.06 9.02
C ASP A 275 13.36 5.99 9.43
N ALA A 276 13.22 5.44 10.63
CA ALA A 276 14.04 4.34 11.16
C ALA A 276 14.08 3.09 10.26
N LEU A 277 13.07 2.87 9.41
CA LEU A 277 13.03 1.78 8.43
C LEU A 277 14.07 1.96 7.30
N THR A 278 14.64 3.16 7.12
CA THR A 278 15.49 3.50 5.97
C THR A 278 17.00 3.42 6.26
N TYR A 279 17.39 3.11 7.50
CA TYR A 279 18.78 3.02 7.93
C TYR A 279 18.95 2.06 9.13
N SER A 280 20.19 1.83 9.57
CA SER A 280 20.48 1.04 10.77
C SER A 280 20.73 1.94 11.97
N LEU A 281 19.75 2.03 12.88
CA LEU A 281 19.82 2.88 14.07
C LEU A 281 20.76 2.28 15.14
N PRO A 282 21.77 3.01 15.67
CA PRO A 282 22.69 2.47 16.66
C PRO A 282 22.02 2.14 18.00
N TYR A 283 21.76 0.87 18.29
CA TYR A 283 21.18 0.44 19.58
C TYR A 283 22.21 -0.19 20.54
N ARG A 284 23.20 -0.91 20.02
CA ARG A 284 24.19 -1.64 20.83
C ARG A 284 25.01 -0.65 21.68
N ARG A 285 24.91 -0.80 23.01
CA ARG A 285 25.59 0.03 24.04
C ARG A 285 25.42 1.55 23.87
N THR A 286 24.42 1.98 23.10
CA THR A 286 24.26 3.39 22.71
C THR A 286 23.17 4.07 23.54
N PRO A 287 23.51 5.07 24.36
CA PRO A 287 22.52 5.94 25.00
C PRO A 287 22.06 7.05 24.04
N TYR A 288 20.81 7.46 24.20
CA TYR A 288 20.17 8.59 23.53
C TYR A 288 19.90 9.71 24.55
N PRO A 289 20.77 10.73 24.65
CA PRO A 289 20.65 11.78 25.66
C PRO A 289 19.30 12.50 25.65
N VAL A 290 18.64 12.61 24.50
CA VAL A 290 17.32 13.23 24.35
C VAL A 290 16.26 12.57 25.27
N LEU A 291 16.32 11.24 25.45
CA LEU A 291 15.45 10.48 26.38
C LEU A 291 15.90 10.62 27.84
N GLY A 292 17.20 10.84 28.09
CA GLY A 292 17.70 11.11 29.44
C GLY A 292 17.37 12.52 29.95
N ASN A 293 17.30 13.50 29.04
CA ASN A 293 17.17 14.91 29.36
C ASN A 293 15.71 15.38 29.55
N SER A 294 14.73 14.68 28.98
CA SER A 294 13.30 14.98 29.13
C SER A 294 12.55 13.77 29.69
N THR A 295 12.16 13.85 30.96
CA THR A 295 11.31 12.80 31.59
C THR A 295 9.99 12.64 30.84
N LYS A 296 9.43 13.74 30.32
CA LYS A 296 8.18 13.71 29.55
C LYS A 296 8.34 12.96 28.24
N LEU A 297 9.39 13.26 27.48
CA LEU A 297 9.67 12.55 26.23
C LEU A 297 9.98 11.07 26.51
N ARG A 298 10.70 10.75 27.59
CA ARG A 298 10.97 9.36 27.97
C ARG A 298 9.70 8.55 28.23
N LEU A 299 8.74 9.12 28.97
CA LEU A 299 7.43 8.50 29.18
C LEU A 299 6.68 8.35 27.85
N ALA A 300 6.71 9.38 27.00
CA ALA A 300 6.08 9.32 25.68
C ALA A 300 6.70 8.27 24.74
N TYR A 301 8.02 8.07 24.83
CA TYR A 301 8.77 7.12 24.01
C TYR A 301 8.55 5.66 24.45
N ASP A 302 8.03 5.43 25.66
CA ASP A 302 7.67 4.10 26.16
C ASP A 302 6.53 3.44 25.35
N ALA A 303 5.82 4.23 24.53
CA ALA A 303 4.82 3.74 23.57
C ALA A 303 5.36 3.60 22.13
N VAL A 304 6.68 3.70 21.91
CA VAL A 304 7.30 3.73 20.57
C VAL A 304 8.06 2.44 20.26
N LEU A 305 7.54 1.66 19.31
CA LEU A 305 8.27 0.52 18.74
C LEU A 305 9.06 0.96 17.51
N THR A 306 10.38 0.96 17.64
CA THR A 306 11.30 1.44 16.59
C THR A 306 11.77 0.28 15.72
N VAL A 307 11.25 0.18 14.49
CA VAL A 307 11.66 -0.85 13.52
C VAL A 307 12.78 -0.29 12.64
N THR A 308 13.93 -0.96 12.57
CA THR A 308 15.13 -0.45 11.88
C THR A 308 15.95 -1.56 11.24
N VAL A 309 16.85 -1.23 10.31
CA VAL A 309 17.74 -2.21 9.67
C VAL A 309 18.72 -2.76 10.71
N ASP A 310 18.82 -4.08 10.82
CA ASP A 310 19.69 -4.70 11.82
C ASP A 310 21.17 -4.66 11.41
N ALA A 311 22.04 -4.46 12.39
CA ALA A 311 23.49 -4.54 12.29
C ALA A 311 24.03 -5.21 13.57
N PRO A 312 23.78 -6.52 13.73
CA PRO A 312 23.94 -7.21 15.01
C PRO A 312 25.41 -7.52 15.33
N GLU A 313 26.28 -7.54 14.33
CA GLU A 313 27.72 -7.77 14.52
C GLU A 313 28.43 -6.48 14.90
N ARG A 314 28.28 -5.43 14.09
CA ARG A 314 29.02 -4.16 14.17
C ARG A 314 28.10 -2.97 13.93
N GLY A 315 28.01 -2.07 14.90
CA GLY A 315 27.08 -0.93 14.83
C GLY A 315 27.57 0.19 13.91
N PHE A 316 26.66 1.06 13.44
CA PHE A 316 27.03 2.18 12.54
C PHE A 316 28.15 3.09 13.08
N ARG A 317 28.09 3.46 14.37
CA ARG A 317 29.13 4.30 15.01
C ARG A 317 30.50 3.62 15.07
N GLU A 318 30.51 2.30 15.26
CA GLU A 318 31.72 1.46 15.29
C GLU A 318 32.31 1.34 13.89
N ALA A 319 31.49 1.02 12.89
CA ALA A 319 31.91 0.97 11.48
C ALA A 319 32.46 2.32 10.95
N PHE A 320 31.91 3.44 11.42
CA PHE A 320 32.42 4.77 11.12
C PHE A 320 33.78 5.03 11.78
N GLN A 321 33.94 4.64 13.06
CA GLN A 321 35.21 4.74 13.78
C GLN A 321 36.30 3.85 13.14
N ASP A 322 35.96 2.67 12.63
CA ASP A 322 36.91 1.82 11.89
C ASP A 322 37.42 2.52 10.62
N ALA A 323 36.52 3.15 9.86
CA ALA A 323 36.89 3.88 8.65
C ALA A 323 37.74 5.14 8.94
N GLN A 324 37.55 5.77 10.11
CA GLN A 324 38.46 6.82 10.60
C GLN A 324 39.84 6.25 11.01
N GLN A 325 39.89 5.11 11.71
CA GLN A 325 41.13 4.43 12.08
C GLN A 325 41.93 3.97 10.85
N ALA A 326 41.24 3.48 9.81
CA ALA A 326 41.80 3.15 8.50
C ALA A 326 42.24 4.38 7.69
N ARG A 327 42.00 5.60 8.19
CA ARG A 327 42.29 6.90 7.54
C ARG A 327 41.54 7.12 6.22
N GLU A 328 40.41 6.44 6.03
CA GLU A 328 39.53 6.62 4.88
C GLU A 328 38.51 7.74 5.12
N LEU A 329 38.19 8.02 6.38
CA LEU A 329 37.34 9.14 6.80
C LEU A 329 38.12 10.18 7.62
N PRO A 330 37.73 11.47 7.57
CA PRO A 330 38.35 12.51 8.39
C PRO A 330 38.14 12.26 9.89
N ALA A 331 39.22 12.28 10.67
CA ALA A 331 39.22 12.04 12.11
C ALA A 331 38.54 13.15 12.96
N HIS A 332 38.16 14.28 12.35
CA HIS A 332 37.48 15.39 13.04
C HIS A 332 35.95 15.25 13.07
N LEU A 333 35.38 14.32 12.30
CA LEU A 333 33.94 14.07 12.28
C LEU A 333 33.55 13.27 13.53
N ASP A 334 32.53 13.72 14.25
CA ASP A 334 31.99 12.99 15.41
C ASP A 334 30.98 11.91 14.93
N PRO A 335 31.26 10.60 15.12
CA PRO A 335 30.34 9.53 14.77
C PRO A 335 28.98 9.62 15.48
N ALA A 336 28.90 10.36 16.60
CA ALA A 336 27.64 10.58 17.30
C ALA A 336 26.70 11.58 16.59
N GLN A 337 27.26 12.46 15.76
CA GLN A 337 26.53 13.52 15.01
C GLN A 337 26.21 13.14 13.56
N VAL A 338 26.84 12.08 13.01
CA VAL A 338 26.54 11.62 11.64
C VAL A 338 25.25 10.79 11.64
N HIS A 339 24.32 11.15 10.76
CA HIS A 339 23.05 10.47 10.60
C HIS A 339 23.24 9.07 9.97
N PRO A 340 22.67 7.97 10.51
CA PRO A 340 22.96 6.61 10.04
C PRO A 340 22.58 6.30 8.59
N LEU A 341 21.74 7.14 7.97
CA LEU A 341 21.46 7.13 6.52
C LEU A 341 22.75 7.21 5.66
N PHE A 342 23.87 7.71 6.20
CA PHE A 342 25.22 7.58 5.60
C PHE A 342 25.47 6.14 5.14
N GLY A 343 25.15 5.15 5.98
CA GLY A 343 25.30 3.73 5.67
C GLY A 343 24.40 3.30 4.52
N THR A 344 23.15 3.75 4.47
CA THR A 344 22.22 3.46 3.36
C THR A 344 22.67 4.06 2.04
N ILE A 345 23.21 5.29 2.04
CA ILE A 345 23.77 5.95 0.86
C ILE A 345 24.97 5.14 0.33
N TYR A 346 25.94 4.83 1.21
CA TYR A 346 27.10 4.00 0.88
C TYR A 346 26.66 2.64 0.30
N ASN A 347 25.73 1.96 0.99
CA ASN A 347 25.24 0.64 0.64
C ASN A 347 24.56 0.63 -0.73
N SER A 348 23.77 1.65 -1.04
CA SER A 348 23.04 1.77 -2.30
C SER A 348 23.97 2.01 -3.50
N ILE A 349 25.06 2.75 -3.31
CA ILE A 349 26.12 2.93 -4.32
C ILE A 349 26.83 1.59 -4.57
N TYR A 350 27.15 0.85 -3.50
CA TYR A 350 27.75 -0.49 -3.58
C TYR A 350 26.84 -1.50 -4.30
N TYR A 351 25.55 -1.49 -3.98
CA TYR A 351 24.53 -2.35 -4.61
C TYR A 351 24.42 -2.08 -6.12
N LEU A 352 24.31 -0.81 -6.53
CA LEU A 352 24.33 -0.40 -7.94
C LEU A 352 25.64 -0.81 -8.65
N ALA A 353 26.79 -0.58 -8.03
CA ALA A 353 28.09 -0.95 -8.58
C ALA A 353 28.23 -2.47 -8.78
N LYS A 354 27.70 -3.27 -7.84
CA LYS A 354 27.67 -4.74 -7.98
C LYS A 354 26.78 -5.19 -9.14
N ALA A 355 25.60 -4.59 -9.30
CA ALA A 355 24.70 -4.89 -10.42
C ALA A 355 25.35 -4.53 -11.78
N VAL A 356 26.05 -3.40 -11.87
CA VAL A 356 26.86 -3.01 -13.04
C VAL A 356 27.93 -4.04 -13.37
N GLU A 357 28.68 -4.51 -12.38
CA GLU A 357 29.71 -5.53 -12.58
C GLU A 357 29.12 -6.89 -12.97
N ARG A 358 28.01 -7.31 -12.35
CA ARG A 358 27.30 -8.56 -12.70
C ARG A 358 26.78 -8.54 -14.14
N THR A 359 26.26 -7.39 -14.59
CA THR A 359 25.89 -7.14 -16.00
C THR A 359 27.07 -7.34 -16.95
N ARG A 360 28.23 -6.78 -16.59
CA ARG A 360 29.46 -6.92 -17.38
C ARG A 360 29.96 -8.37 -17.41
N GLN A 361 29.94 -9.07 -16.27
CA GLN A 361 30.33 -10.47 -16.15
C GLN A 361 29.44 -11.39 -17.00
N ALA A 362 28.14 -11.08 -17.11
CA ALA A 362 27.21 -11.76 -18.01
C ALA A 362 27.42 -11.42 -19.52
N GLY A 363 28.44 -10.63 -19.87
CA GLY A 363 28.71 -10.23 -21.26
C GLY A 363 27.67 -9.26 -21.83
N ARG A 364 26.87 -8.61 -20.98
CA ARG A 364 25.82 -7.68 -21.39
C ARG A 364 26.35 -6.25 -21.40
N TRP A 365 25.82 -5.42 -22.30
CA TRP A 365 26.07 -3.97 -22.28
C TRP A 365 25.52 -3.38 -20.98
N VAL A 366 26.28 -2.50 -20.32
CA VAL A 366 25.84 -1.83 -19.09
C VAL A 366 24.89 -0.71 -19.48
N MET A 367 23.60 -1.01 -19.37
CA MET A 367 22.48 -0.13 -19.65
C MET A 367 21.46 -0.25 -18.51
N GLY A 368 20.56 0.70 -18.35
CA GLY A 368 19.61 0.70 -17.24
C GLY A 368 18.81 -0.60 -17.11
N SER A 369 18.36 -1.16 -18.24
CA SER A 369 17.56 -2.39 -18.19
C SER A 369 18.37 -3.63 -17.83
N SER A 370 19.58 -3.76 -18.37
CA SER A 370 20.44 -4.91 -18.08
C SER A 370 21.05 -4.82 -16.68
N VAL A 371 21.31 -3.62 -16.16
CA VAL A 371 21.75 -3.42 -14.77
C VAL A 371 20.66 -3.79 -13.77
N ALA A 372 19.41 -3.38 -13.99
CA ALA A 372 18.30 -3.84 -13.16
C ALA A 372 18.09 -5.37 -13.27
N GLU A 373 18.17 -5.95 -14.48
CA GLU A 373 18.08 -7.40 -14.73
C GLU A 373 19.16 -8.23 -13.99
N HIS A 374 20.30 -7.63 -13.63
CA HIS A 374 21.42 -8.30 -12.93
C HIS A 374 21.61 -7.81 -11.48
N ALA A 375 20.63 -7.08 -10.94
CA ALA A 375 20.58 -6.62 -9.54
C ALA A 375 20.13 -7.74 -8.58
N ARG A 376 20.63 -8.96 -8.78
CA ARG A 376 20.16 -10.21 -8.14
C ARG A 376 21.26 -11.26 -8.03
N ASP A 377 21.02 -12.27 -7.20
CA ASP A 377 21.95 -13.37 -6.89
C ASP A 377 23.35 -12.81 -6.52
N PHE A 378 23.41 -12.08 -5.41
CA PHE A 378 24.70 -11.67 -4.86
C PHE A 378 24.65 -11.45 -3.35
N GLN A 379 25.83 -11.53 -2.73
CA GLN A 379 26.09 -11.11 -1.37
C GLN A 379 27.43 -10.34 -1.34
N LEU A 380 27.51 -9.28 -0.54
CA LEU A 380 28.71 -8.47 -0.32
C LEU A 380 28.66 -7.73 1.02
N ASP A 381 29.81 -7.26 1.49
CA ASP A 381 29.91 -6.49 2.74
C ASP A 381 29.48 -5.03 2.52
N GLY A 382 28.41 -4.62 3.20
CA GLY A 382 28.01 -3.22 3.29
C GLY A 382 28.81 -2.44 4.34
N PHE A 383 28.34 -1.24 4.68
CA PHE A 383 29.04 -0.38 5.63
C PHE A 383 29.07 -0.96 7.05
N CYS A 384 27.92 -1.44 7.55
CA CYS A 384 27.75 -2.00 8.91
C CYS A 384 27.19 -3.43 8.92
N GLN A 385 26.44 -3.77 7.88
CA GLN A 385 25.70 -5.01 7.71
C GLN A 385 25.93 -5.57 6.28
N PRO A 386 25.82 -6.89 6.08
CA PRO A 386 25.89 -7.46 4.73
C PRO A 386 24.75 -6.94 3.85
N LEU A 387 25.01 -6.90 2.54
CA LEU A 387 24.04 -6.58 1.50
C LEU A 387 23.89 -7.79 0.59
N ALA A 388 22.66 -8.21 0.36
CA ALA A 388 22.37 -9.31 -0.52
C ALA A 388 21.07 -9.09 -1.31
N ALA A 389 20.97 -9.79 -2.42
CA ALA A 389 19.80 -9.89 -3.28
C ALA A 389 19.61 -11.36 -3.63
N ASP A 390 18.37 -11.85 -3.53
CA ASP A 390 18.03 -13.23 -3.92
C ASP A 390 17.97 -13.42 -5.44
N GLU A 391 17.51 -14.58 -5.90
CA GLU A 391 17.41 -14.93 -7.33
C GLU A 391 16.35 -14.09 -8.10
N ASP A 392 15.33 -13.61 -7.40
CA ASP A 392 14.28 -12.74 -7.96
C ASP A 392 14.73 -11.28 -7.97
N GLY A 393 15.70 -10.91 -7.13
CA GLY A 393 16.26 -9.56 -6.98
C GLY A 393 15.68 -8.79 -5.80
N ASP A 394 14.98 -9.48 -4.90
CA ASP A 394 14.49 -8.87 -3.67
C ASP A 394 15.66 -8.70 -2.67
N PRO A 395 15.78 -7.51 -2.02
CA PRO A 395 16.87 -7.21 -1.11
C PRO A 395 16.74 -7.98 0.22
N LEU A 396 17.69 -8.91 0.45
CA LEU A 396 17.77 -9.72 1.65
C LEU A 396 18.38 -8.91 2.80
N VAL A 397 17.52 -8.18 3.52
CA VAL A 397 17.90 -7.29 4.63
C VAL A 397 17.12 -7.65 5.88
N SER A 398 17.85 -7.98 6.95
CA SER A 398 17.28 -8.20 8.28
C SER A 398 16.91 -6.88 8.95
N TYR A 399 15.75 -6.86 9.61
CA TYR A 399 15.30 -5.75 10.44
C TYR A 399 15.22 -6.18 11.91
N ILE A 400 15.22 -5.21 12.82
CA ILE A 400 15.11 -5.40 14.26
C ILE A 400 14.05 -4.44 14.83
N ILE A 401 13.19 -4.96 15.70
CA ILE A 401 12.30 -4.15 16.54
C ILE A 401 13.06 -3.79 17.81
N LEU A 402 13.12 -2.50 18.09
CA LEU A 402 13.75 -1.91 19.25
C LEU A 402 12.71 -1.22 20.12
N ASP A 403 12.90 -1.32 21.44
CA ASP A 403 11.98 -0.81 22.45
C ASP A 403 12.75 -0.21 23.64
N THR A 404 12.08 0.57 24.49
CA THR A 404 12.66 1.07 25.76
C THR A 404 12.22 0.22 26.95
N ASP A 405 12.67 0.59 28.15
CA ASP A 405 12.26 0.01 29.44
C ASP A 405 11.49 1.04 30.30
N GLY A 406 10.95 2.09 29.67
CA GLY A 406 10.28 3.25 30.29
C GLY A 406 11.14 4.11 31.21
N LYS A 407 12.39 3.75 31.48
CA LYS A 407 13.20 4.31 32.60
C LYS A 407 14.58 4.79 32.17
N GLY A 408 15.21 4.07 31.26
CA GLY A 408 16.53 4.35 30.73
C GLY A 408 16.51 5.37 29.60
N ASN A 409 17.63 5.40 28.88
CA ASN A 409 17.84 6.19 27.68
C ASN A 409 18.44 5.32 26.55
N ARG A 410 18.11 4.03 26.55
CA ARG A 410 18.67 3.02 25.64
C ARG A 410 17.54 2.27 24.96
N LEU A 411 17.87 1.71 23.79
CA LEU A 411 17.00 0.84 23.03
C LEU A 411 17.45 -0.62 23.18
N TRP A 412 16.50 -1.51 23.42
CA TRP A 412 16.71 -2.94 23.60
C TRP A 412 16.10 -3.71 22.42
N PRO A 413 16.82 -4.68 21.82
CA PRO A 413 16.30 -5.48 20.71
C PRO A 413 15.32 -6.55 21.21
N THR A 414 14.12 -6.58 20.63
CA THR A 414 13.02 -7.45 21.06
C THR A 414 12.71 -8.58 20.06
N TYR A 415 12.55 -8.24 18.79
CA TYR A 415 12.29 -9.19 17.69
C TYR A 415 13.15 -8.88 16.46
N SER A 416 13.79 -9.90 15.88
CA SER A 416 14.32 -9.82 14.51
C SER A 416 13.18 -10.07 13.52
N VAL A 417 13.12 -9.25 12.48
CA VAL A 417 12.13 -9.27 11.40
C VAL A 417 12.83 -9.75 10.13
N SER A 418 12.43 -10.91 9.61
CA SER A 418 12.81 -11.43 8.30
C SER A 418 11.66 -11.22 7.32
N MET A 419 11.99 -10.85 6.09
CA MET A 419 11.00 -10.72 5.00
C MET A 419 10.60 -12.06 4.38
N GLY A 420 11.38 -13.12 4.64
CA GLY A 420 11.09 -14.48 4.21
C GLY A 420 10.07 -15.21 5.09
N PRO A 421 9.86 -16.52 4.88
CA PRO A 421 8.85 -17.31 5.59
C PRO A 421 9.08 -17.43 7.11
N GLU A 422 10.29 -17.11 7.60
CA GLU A 422 10.61 -17.10 9.03
C GLU A 422 9.89 -15.98 9.81
N GLY A 423 9.53 -14.88 9.14
CA GLY A 423 8.80 -13.77 9.76
C GLY A 423 9.51 -13.14 10.96
N LEU A 424 8.79 -12.98 12.07
CA LEU A 424 9.31 -12.37 13.30
C LEU A 424 9.76 -13.41 14.33
N ARG A 425 10.99 -13.26 14.82
CA ARG A 425 11.62 -14.14 15.81
C ARG A 425 12.09 -13.34 17.03
N TYR A 426 11.73 -13.81 18.22
CA TYR A 426 12.13 -13.22 19.49
C TYR A 426 13.66 -13.27 19.71
N VAL A 427 14.27 -12.18 20.18
CA VAL A 427 15.73 -12.08 20.39
C VAL A 427 16.18 -11.79 21.83
N GLY A 428 15.29 -11.95 22.81
CA GLY A 428 15.67 -12.06 24.22
C GLY A 428 15.09 -11.01 25.17
N HIS A 429 14.61 -9.87 24.66
CA HIS A 429 13.87 -8.89 25.46
C HIS A 429 12.39 -8.85 25.05
N THR A 430 11.50 -8.98 26.01
CA THR A 430 10.06 -8.75 25.81
C THR A 430 9.80 -7.27 25.57
N ILE A 431 8.82 -6.95 24.71
CA ILE A 431 8.30 -5.58 24.59
C ILE A 431 7.78 -5.12 25.96
N HIS A 432 8.22 -3.94 26.38
CA HIS A 432 7.72 -3.24 27.55
C HIS A 432 6.41 -2.54 27.17
N TRP A 433 5.32 -2.97 27.79
CA TRP A 433 4.01 -2.36 27.58
C TRP A 433 3.73 -1.33 28.68
N PRO A 434 3.47 -0.06 28.35
CA PRO A 434 3.00 0.92 29.32
C PRO A 434 1.78 0.37 30.08
N HIS A 435 1.80 0.53 31.41
CA HIS A 435 0.79 -0.04 32.33
C HIS A 435 0.55 -1.56 32.20
N SER A 436 1.49 -2.31 31.60
CA SER A 436 1.37 -3.76 31.30
C SER A 436 0.22 -4.12 30.33
N ALA A 437 -0.23 -3.19 29.49
CA ALA A 437 -1.30 -3.40 28.53
C ALA A 437 -0.82 -3.18 27.08
N SER A 438 -0.93 -4.20 26.24
CA SER A 438 -0.72 -4.08 24.79
C SER A 438 -2.03 -3.69 24.07
N PRO A 439 -1.98 -3.02 22.91
CA PRO A 439 -3.17 -2.78 22.11
C PRO A 439 -3.89 -4.09 21.74
N SER A 440 -5.22 -4.06 21.73
CA SER A 440 -6.05 -5.21 21.34
C SER A 440 -5.78 -5.64 19.89
N THR A 441 -5.80 -6.96 19.65
CA THR A 441 -5.59 -7.54 18.31
C THR A 441 -6.85 -7.49 17.45
N ASP A 442 -6.66 -7.22 16.16
CA ASP A 442 -7.71 -7.25 15.13
C ASP A 442 -7.95 -8.67 14.58
N SER A 443 -9.05 -8.87 13.86
CA SER A 443 -9.39 -10.11 13.16
C SER A 443 -8.32 -10.50 12.13
N SER A 444 -7.96 -11.78 12.07
CA SER A 444 -6.93 -12.28 11.15
C SER A 444 -7.30 -12.17 9.67
N CYS A 445 -8.58 -11.99 9.33
CA CYS A 445 -9.02 -11.80 7.94
C CYS A 445 -8.42 -10.56 7.27
N TRP A 446 -7.97 -9.55 8.03
CA TRP A 446 -7.29 -8.38 7.48
C TRP A 446 -5.92 -8.71 6.84
N PHE A 447 -5.38 -9.89 7.12
CA PHE A 447 -4.06 -10.35 6.65
C PHE A 447 -4.14 -11.57 5.72
N ASP A 448 -5.35 -11.90 5.27
CA ASP A 448 -5.66 -12.98 4.33
C ASP A 448 -6.15 -12.37 3.00
N PRO A 449 -5.37 -12.44 1.92
CA PRO A 449 -5.70 -11.82 0.63
C PRO A 449 -6.90 -12.47 -0.07
N THR A 450 -7.38 -13.63 0.40
CA THR A 450 -8.52 -14.35 -0.19
C THR A 450 -9.86 -13.97 0.45
N SER A 451 -9.86 -13.25 1.57
CA SER A 451 -11.07 -12.95 2.36
C SER A 451 -11.35 -11.45 2.43
N VAL A 452 -12.60 -11.05 2.13
CA VAL A 452 -13.03 -9.65 2.28
C VAL A 452 -13.43 -9.40 3.73
N CYS A 453 -12.45 -8.98 4.55
CA CYS A 453 -12.64 -8.65 5.96
C CYS A 453 -13.50 -7.38 6.09
N SER A 454 -14.81 -7.55 6.19
CA SER A 454 -15.77 -6.44 6.30
C SER A 454 -15.88 -6.00 7.77
N GLY A 455 -15.13 -4.96 8.16
CA GLY A 455 -15.14 -4.36 9.50
C GLY A 455 -16.43 -3.62 9.88
N GLY A 456 -17.60 -4.04 9.40
CA GLY A 456 -18.88 -3.37 9.64
C GLY A 456 -20.06 -4.34 9.55
N VAL A 457 -20.84 -4.39 10.64
CA VAL A 457 -22.14 -5.06 10.85
C VAL A 457 -22.41 -6.32 10.01
N ASP A 458 -22.41 -7.47 10.67
CA ASP A 458 -22.82 -8.76 10.10
C ASP A 458 -24.04 -8.62 9.17
N PRO A 459 -24.01 -9.18 7.94
CA PRO A 459 -25.19 -9.23 7.07
C PRO A 459 -26.40 -9.87 7.79
N SER A 460 -26.14 -10.81 8.69
CA SER A 460 -27.10 -11.41 9.61
C SER A 460 -27.77 -10.39 10.54
N PHE A 461 -27.03 -9.41 11.08
CA PHE A 461 -27.57 -8.34 11.94
C PHE A 461 -28.45 -7.38 11.14
N ILE A 462 -28.03 -7.00 9.93
CA ILE A 462 -28.83 -6.15 9.02
C ILE A 462 -30.13 -6.87 8.63
N LEU A 463 -30.05 -8.16 8.32
CA LEU A 463 -31.19 -9.01 7.97
C LEU A 463 -32.14 -9.20 9.17
N LEU A 464 -31.63 -9.40 10.39
CA LEU A 464 -32.43 -9.47 11.61
C LEU A 464 -33.14 -8.14 11.91
N LEU A 465 -32.47 -7.00 11.74
CA LEU A 465 -33.08 -5.67 11.88
C LEU A 465 -34.21 -5.46 10.86
N PHE A 466 -34.00 -5.88 9.61
CA PHE A 466 -35.00 -5.79 8.56
C PHE A 466 -36.22 -6.69 8.84
N ILE A 467 -36.01 -7.91 9.33
CA ILE A 467 -37.09 -8.81 9.78
C ILE A 467 -37.85 -8.21 10.97
N LEU A 468 -37.14 -7.65 11.95
CA LEU A 468 -37.77 -7.00 13.11
C LEU A 468 -38.71 -5.86 12.67
N VAL A 469 -38.21 -4.92 11.87
CA VAL A 469 -38.99 -3.79 11.35
C VAL A 469 -40.19 -4.29 10.53
N SER A 470 -39.99 -5.27 9.65
CA SER A 470 -41.06 -5.88 8.85
C SER A 470 -42.12 -6.53 9.74
N SER A 471 -41.71 -7.26 10.78
CA SER A 471 -42.64 -7.91 11.72
C SER A 471 -43.47 -6.91 12.52
N LEU A 472 -42.89 -5.77 12.91
CA LEU A 472 -43.58 -4.68 13.60
C LEU A 472 -44.62 -4.00 12.69
N ILE A 473 -44.30 -3.80 11.40
CA ILE A 473 -45.25 -3.27 10.42
C ILE A 473 -46.41 -4.25 10.20
N VAL A 474 -46.13 -5.56 10.05
CA VAL A 474 -47.18 -6.58 9.91
C VAL A 474 -48.03 -6.68 11.19
N ALA A 475 -47.42 -6.72 12.37
CA ALA A 475 -48.15 -6.72 13.63
C ALA A 475 -49.02 -5.47 13.80
N GLY A 476 -48.50 -4.29 13.44
CA GLY A 476 -49.23 -3.02 13.47
C GLY A 476 -50.43 -3.00 12.51
N THR A 477 -50.27 -3.48 11.28
CA THR A 477 -51.37 -3.56 10.30
C THR A 477 -52.44 -4.58 10.71
N VAL A 478 -52.04 -5.75 11.25
CA VAL A 478 -52.96 -6.75 11.81
C VAL A 478 -53.72 -6.19 13.01
N LEU A 479 -53.04 -5.50 13.93
CA LEU A 479 -53.68 -4.87 15.09
C LEU A 479 -54.65 -3.75 14.65
N ALA A 480 -54.27 -2.91 13.70
CA ALA A 480 -55.13 -1.88 13.13
C ALA A 480 -56.37 -2.48 12.45
N TYR A 481 -56.21 -3.59 11.72
CA TYR A 481 -57.34 -4.35 11.15
C TYR A 481 -58.26 -4.92 12.24
N TYR A 482 -57.71 -5.53 13.29
CA TYR A 482 -58.49 -6.04 14.42
C TYR A 482 -59.25 -4.94 15.17
N VAL A 483 -58.62 -3.79 15.42
CA VAL A 483 -59.26 -2.62 16.05
C VAL A 483 -60.34 -2.05 15.15
N ARG A 484 -60.09 -1.87 13.85
CA ARG A 484 -61.10 -1.41 12.89
C ARG A 484 -62.28 -2.38 12.80
N ARG A 485 -62.03 -3.69 12.80
CA ARG A 485 -63.07 -4.73 12.82
C ARG A 485 -63.87 -4.73 14.13
N ARG A 486 -63.22 -4.57 15.29
CA ARG A 486 -63.88 -4.40 16.60
C ARG A 486 -64.76 -3.15 16.63
N ILE A 487 -64.29 -2.02 16.10
CA ILE A 487 -65.06 -0.77 16.01
C ILE A 487 -66.26 -0.94 15.06
N LEU A 488 -66.09 -1.58 13.90
CA LEU A 488 -67.19 -1.90 12.99
C LEU A 488 -68.25 -2.79 13.66
N HIS A 489 -67.85 -3.85 14.37
CA HIS A 489 -68.80 -4.67 15.13
C HIS A 489 -69.45 -3.90 16.29
N ALA A 490 -68.76 -2.97 16.96
CA ALA A 490 -69.35 -2.14 18.00
C ALA A 490 -70.34 -1.10 17.43
N GLN A 491 -70.06 -0.54 16.25
CA GLN A 491 -70.97 0.35 15.51
C GLN A 491 -72.22 -0.42 15.05
N LEU A 492 -72.09 -1.66 14.59
CA LEU A 492 -73.23 -2.53 14.25
C LEU A 492 -74.14 -2.88 15.45
N MET A 493 -73.63 -2.76 16.68
CA MET A 493 -74.39 -2.99 17.92
C MET A 493 -74.96 -1.70 18.56
N LYS A 494 -74.68 -0.51 18.00
CA LYS A 494 -75.14 0.80 18.51
C LYS A 494 -75.65 1.80 17.45
N GLY A 495 -75.56 1.48 16.16
CA GLY A 495 -76.11 2.30 15.07
C GLY A 495 -77.63 2.13 14.89
N PRO A 496 -78.31 3.08 14.22
CA PRO A 496 -79.78 3.13 14.16
C PRO A 496 -80.44 2.01 13.35
N ASN A 497 -79.70 1.29 12.50
CA ASN A 497 -80.21 0.15 11.74
C ASN A 497 -80.14 -1.16 12.56
N LYS A 498 -80.80 -1.16 13.73
CA LYS A 498 -81.05 -2.38 14.49
C LYS A 498 -82.14 -3.18 13.77
N ILE A 499 -81.73 -4.18 12.97
CA ILE A 499 -82.66 -5.14 12.37
C ILE A 499 -83.27 -5.98 13.49
N ILE A 500 -84.44 -5.58 13.98
CA ILE A 500 -85.29 -6.37 14.86
C ILE A 500 -86.14 -7.26 13.96
N LEU A 501 -85.71 -8.51 13.74
CA LEU A 501 -86.60 -9.54 13.21
C LEU A 501 -87.63 -9.91 14.28
N THR A 502 -88.81 -9.27 14.21
CA THR A 502 -90.03 -9.75 14.87
C THR A 502 -90.54 -11.02 14.21
N MET A 503 -91.19 -11.89 14.98
CA MET A 503 -91.53 -13.25 14.54
C MET A 503 -92.63 -13.31 13.46
N ASP A 504 -93.25 -12.17 13.13
CA ASP A 504 -94.35 -12.05 12.17
C ASP A 504 -93.90 -11.96 10.70
N ASP A 505 -92.59 -11.93 10.42
CA ASP A 505 -92.03 -11.82 9.06
C ASP A 505 -91.41 -13.14 8.54
N LEU A 506 -91.78 -14.27 9.16
CA LEU A 506 -91.33 -15.62 8.79
C LEU A 506 -92.38 -16.37 7.95
N THR A 507 -92.33 -16.22 6.63
CA THR A 507 -93.12 -17.08 5.73
C THR A 507 -92.46 -18.46 5.58
N PHE A 508 -92.98 -19.46 6.30
CA PHE A 508 -92.55 -20.86 6.17
C PHE A 508 -93.00 -21.47 4.83
N ILE A 509 -92.07 -21.62 3.88
CA ILE A 509 -92.33 -22.36 2.64
C ILE A 509 -92.16 -23.86 2.92
N HIS A 510 -93.26 -24.59 3.06
CA HIS A 510 -93.26 -26.05 3.07
C HIS A 510 -93.07 -26.61 1.64
N THR A 511 -91.89 -27.12 1.33
CA THR A 511 -91.69 -28.01 0.16
C THR A 511 -91.64 -29.47 0.62
N GLN A 512 -92.65 -30.25 0.24
CA GLN A 512 -92.71 -31.69 0.54
C GLN A 512 -91.62 -32.48 -0.20
N SER A 513 -91.28 -33.63 0.39
CA SER A 513 -90.30 -34.59 -0.12
C SER A 513 -90.75 -35.28 -1.41
N SER A 514 -89.77 -35.68 -2.23
CA SER A 514 -89.93 -36.84 -3.11
C SER A 514 -88.64 -37.65 -3.15
N ASN A 515 -88.74 -38.91 -2.74
CA ASN A 515 -87.64 -39.87 -2.81
C ASN A 515 -87.38 -40.29 -4.26
N LYS A 516 -86.10 -40.48 -4.63
CA LYS A 516 -85.78 -41.48 -5.66
C LYS A 516 -84.44 -42.16 -5.42
N LYS A 517 -84.50 -43.48 -5.22
CA LYS A 517 -83.35 -44.40 -5.26
C LYS A 517 -82.98 -44.75 -6.71
N MET A 518 -81.70 -45.02 -6.93
CA MET A 518 -81.16 -46.15 -7.71
C MET A 518 -79.68 -46.26 -7.29
N ASP A 519 -79.24 -47.39 -6.70
CA ASP A 519 -78.69 -48.59 -7.37
C ASP A 519 -77.48 -48.29 -8.28
N ASP A 520 -76.45 -49.12 -8.43
CA ASP A 520 -75.82 -50.19 -7.62
C ASP A 520 -74.51 -50.57 -8.40
N SER A 521 -73.69 -51.49 -7.87
CA SER A 521 -72.65 -52.29 -8.55
C SER A 521 -71.20 -51.77 -8.63
N ARG A 522 -70.30 -52.55 -7.98
CA ARG A 522 -69.08 -53.25 -8.54
C ARG A 522 -68.08 -52.38 -9.36
N THR A 523 -66.74 -52.43 -9.26
CA THR A 523 -65.70 -53.37 -8.73
C THR A 523 -64.32 -52.66 -8.85
N SER A 524 -63.11 -53.14 -8.47
CA SER A 524 -62.58 -54.39 -7.88
C SER A 524 -61.13 -54.24 -7.38
N LEU A 525 -60.81 -54.86 -6.24
CA LEU A 525 -59.57 -55.62 -5.91
C LEU A 525 -58.12 -55.06 -6.12
N ALA A 526 -57.38 -55.10 -4.99
CA ALA A 526 -56.12 -55.86 -4.76
C ALA A 526 -54.73 -55.18 -4.75
N GLY A 527 -53.92 -55.57 -3.73
CA GLY A 527 -52.50 -55.24 -3.50
C GLY A 527 -52.25 -54.58 -2.12
N ARG A 528 -52.17 -55.29 -0.98
CA ARG A 528 -51.00 -56.01 -0.40
C ARG A 528 -49.69 -55.19 -0.46
N SER A 529 -48.88 -55.00 0.61
CA SER A 529 -48.82 -55.66 1.94
C SER A 529 -47.88 -54.91 2.94
N VAL A 530 -48.24 -54.83 4.24
CA VAL A 530 -47.44 -55.02 5.51
C VAL A 530 -46.01 -54.40 5.59
N SER A 531 -45.55 -53.67 6.65
CA SER A 531 -45.76 -53.81 8.11
C SER A 531 -45.61 -52.53 8.97
N ASP A 532 -46.39 -52.48 10.05
CA ASP A 532 -46.19 -51.93 11.43
C ASP A 532 -44.99 -50.99 11.75
N MET A 533 -45.14 -49.92 12.55
CA MET A 533 -45.56 -50.03 13.97
C MET A 533 -46.04 -48.71 14.64
N ARG A 534 -47.16 -48.77 15.38
CA ARG A 534 -47.70 -47.84 16.43
C ARG A 534 -47.85 -46.33 16.08
N SER A 535 -49.04 -45.76 15.86
CA SER A 535 -50.26 -45.64 16.71
C SER A 535 -50.22 -44.53 17.79
N PHE A 536 -50.89 -43.40 17.50
CA PHE A 536 -51.83 -42.74 18.42
C PHE A 536 -52.90 -41.91 17.65
N LYS A 537 -54.16 -42.36 17.74
CA LYS A 537 -55.47 -41.68 17.55
C LYS A 537 -55.70 -40.60 16.46
N SER A 538 -56.55 -41.02 15.50
CA SER A 538 -57.70 -40.36 14.84
C SER A 538 -58.41 -39.21 15.62
N LEU A 539 -59.20 -38.30 15.02
CA LEU A 539 -60.16 -38.41 13.89
C LEU A 539 -60.04 -37.31 12.81
N ALA A 540 -60.77 -37.50 11.70
CA ALA A 540 -60.58 -36.83 10.40
C ALA A 540 -61.72 -35.87 9.97
N ALA A 541 -61.47 -35.18 8.84
CA ALA A 541 -62.36 -34.28 8.08
C ALA A 541 -63.69 -34.96 7.62
N ALA A 542 -64.78 -34.23 7.37
CA ALA A 542 -65.19 -33.55 6.10
C ALA A 542 -66.76 -33.69 6.01
N PRO A 543 -67.54 -33.01 5.13
CA PRO A 543 -67.18 -32.38 3.85
C PRO A 543 -67.76 -30.98 3.58
N ASP A 544 -67.44 -30.46 2.39
CA ASP A 544 -67.85 -29.14 1.86
C ASP A 544 -69.28 -29.11 1.30
N ASN A 545 -69.87 -27.90 1.29
CA ASN A 545 -71.00 -27.56 0.42
C ASN A 545 -70.56 -26.43 -0.53
N THR A 546 -70.52 -26.71 -1.83
CA THR A 546 -70.12 -25.75 -2.87
C THR A 546 -71.30 -24.88 -3.31
N ASN A 547 -71.26 -23.59 -2.97
CA ASN A 547 -72.06 -22.57 -3.65
C ASN A 547 -71.23 -21.93 -4.76
N VAL A 548 -71.34 -22.49 -5.97
CA VAL A 548 -70.78 -21.87 -7.19
C VAL A 548 -71.78 -20.84 -7.71
N ALA A 549 -71.35 -19.58 -7.80
CA ALA A 549 -72.05 -18.56 -8.57
C ALA A 549 -71.16 -18.17 -9.76
N VAL A 550 -71.61 -18.52 -10.98
CA VAL A 550 -71.03 -18.02 -12.23
C VAL A 550 -71.75 -16.72 -12.58
N ALA A 551 -70.97 -15.67 -12.84
CA ALA A 551 -71.46 -14.43 -13.47
C ALA A 551 -70.41 -13.97 -14.49
N GLU A 552 -70.87 -13.60 -15.69
CA GLU A 552 -70.00 -13.31 -16.84
C GLU A 552 -69.18 -12.02 -16.71
N LEU A 553 -68.08 -11.97 -17.46
CA LEU A 553 -67.28 -10.77 -17.65
C LEU A 553 -68.10 -9.64 -18.31
N ARG A 554 -67.76 -8.40 -17.93
CA ARG A 554 -67.79 -7.28 -18.86
C ARG A 554 -66.54 -6.43 -18.65
N GLU A 555 -65.61 -6.48 -19.60
CA GLU A 555 -64.44 -5.60 -19.60
C GLU A 555 -64.86 -4.14 -19.78
N LEU A 556 -64.22 -3.22 -19.05
CA LEU A 556 -64.07 -1.82 -19.45
C LEU A 556 -62.67 -1.32 -19.05
N HIS A 557 -62.12 -0.46 -19.90
CA HIS A 557 -60.69 -0.15 -19.98
C HIS A 557 -60.15 0.80 -18.90
N ALA A 558 -58.82 0.79 -18.75
CA ALA A 558 -58.06 1.72 -17.91
C ALA A 558 -58.03 3.15 -18.48
N ALA A 559 -59.11 3.92 -18.29
CA ALA A 559 -59.16 5.34 -18.61
C ALA A 559 -60.27 6.12 -17.86
N ASP A 560 -60.42 5.98 -16.53
CA ASP A 560 -61.42 6.78 -15.77
C ASP A 560 -61.16 6.96 -14.25
N ILE A 561 -59.90 7.02 -13.82
CA ILE A 561 -59.53 7.49 -12.45
C ILE A 561 -58.45 8.58 -12.54
N ALA A 562 -58.78 9.66 -13.25
CA ALA A 562 -58.00 10.90 -13.31
C ALA A 562 -58.75 12.11 -12.72
N THR A 563 -59.77 11.86 -11.89
CA THR A 563 -60.57 12.89 -11.22
C THR A 563 -61.14 12.37 -9.90
N LEU A 564 -60.34 12.43 -8.82
CA LEU A 564 -60.78 12.49 -7.41
C LEU A 564 -59.55 12.55 -6.48
N LEU A 565 -58.86 13.70 -6.48
CA LEU A 565 -58.02 14.25 -5.38
C LEU A 565 -57.27 15.50 -5.89
N SER A 566 -58.02 16.57 -6.18
CA SER A 566 -57.46 17.91 -6.40
C SER A 566 -58.20 18.89 -5.49
N PRO A 567 -57.53 19.54 -4.52
CA PRO A 567 -58.13 20.57 -3.69
C PRO A 567 -57.94 21.96 -4.30
N ARG A 568 -59.00 22.79 -4.22
CA ARG A 568 -58.99 24.25 -4.43
C ARG A 568 -60.09 24.87 -3.55
N PRO A 569 -60.00 26.16 -3.19
CA PRO A 569 -58.80 26.86 -2.70
C PRO A 569 -59.11 27.69 -1.43
N ALA A 570 -58.07 28.15 -0.72
CA ALA A 570 -58.17 29.29 0.20
C ALA A 570 -57.43 30.48 -0.43
N ALA A 571 -57.96 31.69 -0.22
CA ALA A 571 -57.55 32.90 -0.96
C ALA A 571 -56.21 33.50 -0.49
N ILE A 572 -55.67 34.35 -1.36
CA ILE A 572 -54.36 35.03 -1.31
C ILE A 572 -54.53 36.47 -0.82
N ASP A 573 -53.60 37.00 -0.01
CA ASP A 573 -52.84 38.25 -0.30
C ASP A 573 -51.73 38.55 0.75
N PRO A 574 -50.72 39.43 0.49
CA PRO A 574 -49.34 38.95 0.50
C PRO A 574 -48.33 39.89 1.22
N SER A 575 -47.05 39.86 0.77
CA SER A 575 -45.83 40.57 1.24
C SER A 575 -44.99 39.78 2.27
N ALA A 576 -43.66 39.72 2.19
CA ALA A 576 -42.70 40.22 1.18
C ALA A 576 -41.40 39.38 1.16
N ASN A 577 -40.65 39.49 0.04
CA ASN A 577 -39.18 39.35 -0.14
C ASN A 577 -38.39 38.27 0.66
N GLY A 578 -37.58 37.38 0.07
CA GLY A 578 -37.24 37.16 -1.35
C GLY A 578 -35.92 36.39 -1.51
N VAL A 579 -35.53 36.11 -2.77
CA VAL A 579 -34.15 35.82 -3.26
C VAL A 579 -33.50 34.48 -2.85
N SER A 580 -33.43 33.57 -3.85
CA SER A 580 -32.27 32.78 -4.34
C SER A 580 -31.29 32.05 -3.39
N ASP A 581 -30.70 30.89 -3.74
CA ASP A 581 -30.85 30.08 -4.96
C ASP A 581 -30.52 28.58 -4.75
N SER A 582 -31.01 27.81 -5.72
CA SER A 582 -30.64 26.47 -6.19
C SER A 582 -29.11 26.19 -6.26
N VAL A 583 -28.56 24.96 -6.23
CA VAL A 583 -28.64 23.78 -7.15
C VAL A 583 -27.92 22.61 -6.42
N SER A 584 -28.39 21.36 -6.24
CA SER A 584 -28.86 20.28 -7.14
C SER A 584 -27.79 19.59 -8.03
N PHE A 585 -27.15 18.52 -7.51
CA PHE A 585 -26.35 17.59 -8.32
C PHE A 585 -27.22 16.46 -8.89
N ARG A 586 -27.08 16.15 -10.20
CA ARG A 586 -27.48 14.86 -10.77
C ARG A 586 -26.54 14.41 -11.89
N GLN A 587 -26.12 13.15 -11.83
CA GLN A 587 -25.39 12.46 -12.90
C GLN A 587 -26.34 12.06 -14.03
N VAL A 588 -25.84 12.06 -15.28
CA VAL A 588 -26.18 11.06 -16.31
C VAL A 588 -24.91 10.79 -17.13
N ALA A 589 -24.65 9.53 -17.48
CA ALA A 589 -23.54 9.12 -18.35
C ALA A 589 -23.97 9.05 -19.83
N ALA A 590 -23.05 9.31 -20.76
CA ALA A 590 -23.23 8.96 -22.17
C ALA A 590 -21.90 8.57 -22.84
N PHE A 591 -21.96 7.53 -23.64
CA PHE A 591 -20.86 6.94 -24.41
C PHE A 591 -20.66 7.69 -25.73
N GLY A 592 -19.42 7.89 -26.22
CA GLY A 592 -19.17 8.56 -27.50
C GLY A 592 -17.82 8.20 -28.13
N ARG A 593 -17.84 7.33 -29.15
CA ARG A 593 -16.68 7.11 -30.05
C ARG A 593 -16.61 8.25 -31.07
N GLY A 594 -15.41 8.76 -31.33
CA GLY A 594 -15.12 9.64 -32.47
C GLY A 594 -13.68 9.43 -32.95
N ARG A 595 -13.48 9.27 -34.26
CA ARG A 595 -12.17 9.33 -34.92
C ARG A 595 -11.84 10.79 -35.24
N GLY A 596 -10.55 11.11 -35.25
CA GLY A 596 -9.98 12.40 -35.67
C GLY A 596 -8.48 12.37 -35.43
#